data_AF-A0A974X7R3-F1
#
_entry.id   AF-A0A974X7R3-F1
#
_cell.length_a   1.000
_cell.length_b   1.000
_cell.length_c   1.000
_cell.angle_alpha   90.00
_cell.angle_beta   90.00
_cell.angle_gamma   90.00
#
_symmetry.space_group_name_H-M   'P 1'
#
loop_
_entity.id
_entity.type
_entity.pdbx_description
1 polymer ?
#
loop_
_entity_poly.entity_id
_entity_poly.type
_entity_poly.pdbx_seq_one_letter_code
_entity_poly.pdbx_strand_id
1 'polypeptide(L)'
;MEVVETGFGQRDEYVQGIAVVTAGPVGEFVTVSMNFLDESGQVVATEEQVENVAREGDELVLPVWLSLDDPKVKIASVEATASISDYGSAEEDYPDLGTYETTEITQDGYTAKFRLINPTDETVESARVGVVCYNAGGDIIGGGSDYPDLWPANGEIVVEASITTSGKPAKCIAHARHEGL
;
A
#
# COMPACT_ATOMS: atom_id res chain seq x y z
N MET A 1 -11.01 -4.60 -12.64
CA MET A 1 -9.72 -4.31 -11.99
C MET A 1 -8.83 -3.58 -12.97
N GLU A 2 -8.22 -2.48 -12.53
CA GLU A 2 -7.31 -1.64 -13.29
C GLU A 2 -6.28 -1.04 -12.31
N VAL A 3 -5.07 -0.76 -12.78
CA VAL A 3 -4.10 0.05 -12.04
C VAL A 3 -4.50 1.51 -12.16
N VAL A 4 -4.88 2.11 -11.05
CA VAL A 4 -5.37 3.50 -10.97
C VAL A 4 -4.20 4.47 -10.93
N GLU A 5 -3.22 4.19 -10.09
CA GLU A 5 -2.07 5.05 -9.88
C GLU A 5 -0.85 4.24 -9.46
N THR A 6 0.34 4.73 -9.81
CA THR A 6 1.62 4.16 -9.39
C THR A 6 2.60 5.23 -9.00
N GLY A 7 3.49 4.91 -8.08
CA GLY A 7 4.68 5.69 -7.81
C GLY A 7 5.65 4.90 -6.96
N PHE A 8 6.72 5.54 -6.51
CA PHE A 8 7.71 4.86 -5.68
C PHE A 8 8.44 5.83 -4.76
N GLY A 9 8.88 5.27 -3.65
CA GLY A 9 9.88 5.85 -2.77
C GLY A 9 11.18 5.11 -2.90
N GLN A 10 12.30 5.81 -3.03
CA GLN A 10 13.62 5.19 -2.93
C GLN A 10 14.45 5.89 -1.86
N ARG A 11 15.11 5.08 -1.03
CA ARG A 11 16.14 5.51 -0.10
C ARG A 11 17.28 4.51 -0.08
N ASP A 12 18.47 4.98 -0.46
CA ASP A 12 19.66 4.14 -0.57
C ASP A 12 19.35 2.89 -1.44
N GLU A 13 19.58 1.69 -0.91
CA GLU A 13 19.23 0.43 -1.56
C GLU A 13 17.74 0.07 -1.53
N TYR A 14 16.93 0.68 -0.65
CA TYR A 14 15.54 0.30 -0.46
C TYR A 14 14.60 1.10 -1.35
N VAL A 15 13.78 0.38 -2.11
CA VAL A 15 12.75 0.94 -2.98
C VAL A 15 11.40 0.35 -2.58
N GLN A 16 10.43 1.22 -2.36
CA GLN A 16 9.04 0.86 -2.18
C GLN A 16 8.25 1.38 -3.37
N GLY A 17 7.95 0.49 -4.30
CA GLY A 17 6.92 0.72 -5.30
C GLY A 17 5.54 0.70 -4.65
N ILE A 18 4.62 1.50 -5.18
CA ILE A 18 3.22 1.56 -4.76
C ILE A 18 2.37 1.44 -6.01
N ALA A 19 1.44 0.49 -6.00
CA ALA A 19 0.33 0.44 -6.95
C ALA A 19 -0.99 0.60 -6.19
N VAL A 20 -1.83 1.50 -6.68
CA VAL A 20 -3.24 1.59 -6.28
C VAL A 20 -4.06 0.93 -7.39
N VAL A 21 -4.86 -0.05 -7.03
CA VAL A 21 -5.67 -0.81 -7.99
C VAL A 21 -7.12 -0.86 -7.53
N THR A 22 -8.07 -0.81 -8.48
CA THR A 22 -9.47 -1.05 -8.15
C THR A 22 -9.69 -2.54 -7.94
N ALA A 23 -10.18 -2.92 -6.75
CA ALA A 23 -10.44 -4.30 -6.35
C ALA A 23 -11.36 -5.02 -7.35
N GLY A 24 -11.08 -6.31 -7.57
CA GLY A 24 -11.96 -7.19 -8.34
C GLY A 24 -13.02 -7.87 -7.46
N PRO A 25 -13.52 -9.05 -7.84
CA PRO A 25 -14.44 -9.82 -7.02
C PRO A 25 -13.83 -10.21 -5.66
N VAL A 26 -14.67 -10.24 -4.63
CA VAL A 26 -14.31 -10.68 -3.27
C VAL A 26 -13.81 -12.13 -3.27
N GLY A 27 -12.79 -12.41 -2.45
CA GLY A 27 -12.21 -13.74 -2.29
C GLY A 27 -11.18 -14.13 -3.34
N GLU A 28 -11.02 -13.33 -4.39
CA GLU A 28 -9.93 -13.48 -5.36
C GLU A 28 -8.64 -12.82 -4.86
N PHE A 29 -7.53 -13.18 -5.49
CA PHE A 29 -6.22 -12.57 -5.27
C PHE A 29 -5.87 -11.63 -6.42
N VAL A 30 -5.40 -10.44 -6.07
CA VAL A 30 -4.80 -9.50 -7.00
C VAL A 30 -3.28 -9.63 -6.93
N THR A 31 -2.65 -9.88 -8.06
CA THR A 31 -1.20 -9.83 -8.21
C THR A 31 -0.82 -8.58 -8.98
N VAL A 32 -0.03 -7.71 -8.35
CA VAL A 32 0.67 -6.61 -9.03
C VAL A 32 2.08 -7.07 -9.36
N SER A 33 2.47 -6.96 -10.63
CA SER A 33 3.84 -7.09 -11.11
C SER A 33 4.36 -5.71 -11.51
N MET A 34 5.49 -5.30 -10.95
CA MET A 34 6.03 -3.95 -11.09
C MET A 34 7.46 -3.99 -11.63
N ASN A 35 7.67 -3.32 -12.75
CA ASN A 35 8.99 -3.01 -13.27
C ASN A 35 9.52 -1.73 -12.61
N PHE A 36 10.77 -1.77 -12.17
CA PHE A 36 11.52 -0.62 -11.70
C PHE A 36 12.53 -0.24 -12.77
N LEU A 37 12.45 0.98 -13.29
CA LEU A 37 13.21 1.42 -14.46
C LEU A 37 14.22 2.51 -14.07
N ASP A 38 15.37 2.53 -14.75
CA ASP A 38 16.35 3.61 -14.62
C ASP A 38 16.01 4.82 -15.52
N GLU A 39 16.84 5.86 -15.49
CA GLU A 39 16.66 7.08 -16.29
C GLU A 39 16.66 6.84 -17.81
N SER A 40 17.23 5.73 -18.27
CA SER A 40 17.25 5.35 -19.68
C SER A 40 15.99 4.57 -20.11
N GLY A 41 15.13 4.23 -19.15
CA GLY A 41 13.97 3.36 -19.36
C GLY A 41 14.33 1.88 -19.40
N GLN A 42 15.51 1.49 -18.92
CA GLN A 42 15.89 0.08 -18.79
C GLN A 42 15.33 -0.49 -17.48
N VAL A 43 14.75 -1.69 -17.55
CA VAL A 43 14.31 -2.43 -16.36
C VAL A 43 15.54 -2.82 -15.53
N VAL A 44 15.58 -2.32 -14.30
CA VAL A 44 16.55 -2.68 -13.26
C VAL A 44 16.12 -3.98 -12.59
N ALA A 45 14.83 -4.08 -12.23
CA ALA A 45 14.23 -5.24 -11.59
C ALA A 45 12.73 -5.32 -11.86
N THR A 46 12.17 -6.52 -11.68
CA THR A 46 10.72 -6.76 -11.66
C THR A 46 10.39 -7.51 -10.37
N GLU A 47 9.44 -7.00 -9.61
CA GLU A 47 8.97 -7.62 -8.36
C GLU A 47 7.45 -7.72 -8.35
N GLU A 48 6.92 -8.58 -7.49
CA GLU A 48 5.49 -8.85 -7.41
C GLU A 48 4.97 -8.72 -5.97
N GLN A 49 3.72 -8.29 -5.84
CA GLN A 49 2.97 -8.33 -4.58
C GLN A 49 1.60 -8.95 -4.84
N VAL A 50 1.17 -9.83 -3.94
CA VAL A 50 -0.15 -10.47 -4.00
C VAL A 50 -0.97 -10.05 -2.79
N GLU A 51 -2.25 -9.76 -3.01
CA GLU A 51 -3.18 -9.39 -1.97
C GLU A 51 -4.55 -10.05 -2.21
N ASN A 52 -5.21 -10.45 -1.13
CA ASN A 52 -6.61 -10.86 -1.17
C ASN A 52 -7.53 -9.64 -1.38
N VAL A 53 -8.67 -9.88 -2.05
CA VAL A 53 -9.75 -8.91 -2.18
C VAL A 53 -10.78 -9.16 -1.08
N ALA A 54 -10.74 -8.33 -0.03
CA ALA A 54 -11.73 -8.38 1.05
C ALA A 54 -13.08 -7.74 0.68
N ARG A 55 -13.10 -6.89 -0.36
CA ARG A 55 -14.27 -6.10 -0.77
C ARG A 55 -14.17 -5.65 -2.22
N GLU A 56 -15.28 -5.76 -2.95
CA GLU A 56 -15.34 -5.35 -4.36
C GLU A 56 -15.44 -3.82 -4.50
N GLY A 57 -14.70 -3.26 -5.47
CA GLY A 57 -14.76 -1.84 -5.80
C GLY A 57 -13.89 -0.92 -4.94
N ASP A 58 -13.30 -1.42 -3.85
CA ASP A 58 -12.36 -0.67 -3.02
C ASP A 58 -11.04 -0.38 -3.78
N GLU A 59 -10.30 0.63 -3.33
CA GLU A 59 -8.92 0.84 -3.76
C GLU A 59 -7.97 0.02 -2.90
N LEU A 60 -7.29 -0.94 -3.52
CA LEU A 60 -6.24 -1.72 -2.87
C LEU A 60 -4.91 -1.02 -3.08
N VAL A 61 -4.23 -0.73 -1.97
CA VAL A 61 -2.84 -0.26 -1.97
C VAL A 61 -1.92 -1.47 -1.83
N LEU A 62 -1.09 -1.71 -2.83
CA LEU A 62 -0.09 -2.77 -2.89
C LEU A 62 1.32 -2.18 -2.87
N PRO A 63 1.99 -2.17 -1.71
CA PRO A 63 3.41 -1.86 -1.64
C PRO A 63 4.23 -3.03 -2.20
N VAL A 64 5.02 -2.75 -3.24
CA VAL A 64 5.97 -3.70 -3.85
C VAL A 64 7.37 -3.35 -3.39
N TRP A 65 8.01 -4.26 -2.66
CA TRP A 65 9.34 -4.04 -2.08
C TRP A 65 10.44 -4.47 -3.04
N LEU A 66 11.48 -3.65 -3.16
CA LEU A 66 12.71 -3.97 -3.86
C LEU A 66 13.91 -3.54 -3.02
N SER A 67 14.89 -4.43 -2.89
CA SER A 67 16.21 -4.13 -2.32
C SER A 67 17.25 -4.21 -3.42
N LEU A 68 17.96 -3.12 -3.68
CA LEU A 68 19.00 -3.04 -4.69
C LEU A 68 20.33 -3.61 -4.18
N ASP A 69 21.05 -4.33 -5.04
CA ASP A 69 22.39 -4.82 -4.71
C ASP A 69 23.44 -3.68 -4.62
N ASP A 70 23.25 -2.60 -5.39
CA ASP A 70 24.09 -1.39 -5.34
C ASP A 70 23.24 -0.17 -4.95
N PRO A 71 23.47 0.45 -3.77
CA PRO A 71 22.70 1.62 -3.30
C PRO A 71 22.88 2.87 -4.19
N LYS A 72 23.83 2.85 -5.12
CA LYS A 72 24.03 3.93 -6.10
C LYS A 72 23.07 3.85 -7.27
N VAL A 73 22.47 2.68 -7.55
CA VAL A 73 21.46 2.55 -8.59
C VAL A 73 20.27 3.43 -8.24
N LYS A 74 19.76 4.18 -9.23
CA LYS A 74 18.61 5.07 -9.07
C LYS A 74 17.48 4.60 -9.96
N ILE A 75 16.34 4.37 -9.34
CA ILE A 75 15.07 4.17 -10.03
C ILE A 75 14.55 5.54 -10.43
N ALA A 76 14.14 5.66 -11.69
CA ALA A 76 13.57 6.87 -12.26
C ALA A 76 12.05 6.77 -12.43
N SER A 77 11.53 5.58 -12.70
CA SER A 77 10.10 5.33 -12.84
C SER A 77 9.73 3.90 -12.48
N VAL A 78 8.42 3.67 -12.31
CA VAL A 78 7.84 2.33 -12.16
C VAL A 78 6.72 2.15 -13.18
N GLU A 79 6.56 0.90 -13.64
CA GLU A 79 5.43 0.49 -14.48
C GLU A 79 4.79 -0.75 -13.85
N ALA A 80 3.50 -0.68 -13.53
CA ALA A 80 2.79 -1.79 -12.91
C ALA A 80 1.76 -2.40 -13.87
N THR A 81 1.61 -3.71 -13.75
CA THR A 81 0.49 -4.46 -14.32
C THR A 81 -0.20 -5.22 -13.19
N ALA A 82 -1.52 -5.40 -13.29
CA ALA A 82 -2.29 -6.15 -12.31
C ALA A 82 -3.02 -7.30 -13.00
N SER A 83 -3.03 -8.46 -12.35
CA SER A 83 -3.85 -9.62 -12.72
C SER A 83 -4.67 -10.10 -11.52
N ILE A 84 -5.78 -10.78 -11.79
CA ILE A 84 -6.65 -11.36 -10.77
C ILE A 84 -6.70 -12.87 -10.96
N SER A 85 -6.71 -13.62 -9.86
CA SER A 85 -6.90 -15.06 -9.90
C SER A 85 -8.30 -15.43 -10.42
N ASP A 86 -8.45 -16.70 -10.80
CA ASP A 86 -9.71 -17.33 -11.17
C ASP A 86 -10.04 -18.54 -10.27
N TYR A 87 -9.38 -18.61 -9.11
CA TYR A 87 -9.45 -19.72 -8.16
C TYR A 87 -9.65 -19.28 -6.71
N GLY A 88 -10.14 -18.05 -6.50
CA GLY A 88 -10.45 -17.50 -5.19
C GLY A 88 -11.45 -18.34 -4.38
N SER A 89 -11.48 -18.10 -3.08
CA SER A 89 -12.45 -18.70 -2.15
C SER A 89 -13.77 -17.90 -2.14
N ALA A 90 -14.85 -18.55 -1.74
CA ALA A 90 -16.09 -17.82 -1.44
C ALA A 90 -15.96 -17.20 -0.05
N GLU A 91 -15.68 -15.90 0.01
CA GLU A 91 -15.61 -15.15 1.27
C GLU A 91 -16.71 -14.11 1.40
N GLU A 92 -16.95 -13.72 2.65
CA GLU A 92 -17.91 -12.72 3.09
C GLU A 92 -17.41 -11.33 2.70
N ASP A 93 -18.30 -10.48 2.18
CA ASP A 93 -17.98 -9.08 1.86
C ASP A 93 -17.75 -8.33 3.19
N TYR A 94 -16.50 -7.98 3.46
CA TYR A 94 -16.14 -7.33 4.72
C TYR A 94 -16.57 -5.86 4.74
N PRO A 95 -16.92 -5.31 5.92
CA PRO A 95 -17.25 -3.89 6.03
C PRO A 95 -16.03 -3.00 5.72
N ASP A 96 -16.31 -1.84 5.12
CA ASP A 96 -15.31 -0.80 4.85
C ASP A 96 -14.76 -0.24 6.17
N LEU A 97 -13.44 -0.32 6.34
CA LEU A 97 -12.74 0.22 7.51
C LEU A 97 -12.24 1.65 7.29
N GLY A 98 -12.36 2.18 6.08
CA GLY A 98 -12.15 3.57 5.72
C GLY A 98 -10.72 3.96 5.35
N THR A 99 -10.60 5.21 4.93
CA THR A 99 -9.32 5.87 4.61
C THR A 99 -9.02 6.99 5.61
N TYR A 100 -7.76 7.12 6.01
CA TYR A 100 -7.35 8.04 7.06
C TYR A 100 -6.15 8.89 6.61
N GLU A 101 -6.25 10.19 6.82
CA GLU A 101 -5.11 11.09 6.61
C GLU A 101 -4.10 10.97 7.76
N THR A 102 -2.83 11.14 7.42
CA THR A 102 -1.74 11.18 8.39
C THR A 102 -1.94 12.32 9.40
N THR A 103 -1.70 12.03 10.67
CA THR A 103 -1.71 13.02 11.76
C THR A 103 -0.34 13.62 12.00
N GLU A 104 0.71 12.85 11.73
CA GLU A 104 2.12 13.26 11.88
C GLU A 104 2.98 12.45 10.90
N ILE A 105 4.04 13.09 10.35
CA ILE A 105 5.08 12.40 9.57
C ILE A 105 6.42 12.75 10.19
N THR A 106 7.14 11.75 10.70
CA THR A 106 8.49 11.94 11.24
C THR A 106 9.53 11.52 10.18
N GLN A 107 10.30 12.50 9.71
CA GLN A 107 11.31 12.24 8.68
C GLN A 107 12.57 11.55 9.22
N ASP A 108 12.83 11.71 10.51
CA ASP A 108 14.00 11.13 11.18
C ASP A 108 13.80 9.65 11.55
N GLY A 109 12.57 9.14 11.41
CA GLY A 109 12.19 7.75 11.74
C GLY A 109 11.38 7.02 10.67
N TYR A 110 11.09 7.67 9.54
CA TYR A 110 10.35 7.08 8.41
C TYR A 110 8.98 6.54 8.80
N THR A 111 8.28 7.29 9.65
CA THR A 111 7.00 6.86 10.21
C THR A 111 5.89 7.82 9.82
N ALA A 112 4.80 7.29 9.29
CA ALA A 112 3.53 8.00 9.14
C ALA A 112 2.57 7.54 10.23
N LYS A 113 2.05 8.49 11.01
CA LYS A 113 1.19 8.23 12.15
C LYS A 113 -0.27 8.48 11.82
N PHE A 114 -1.11 7.49 12.06
CA PHE A 114 -2.55 7.54 11.80
C PHE A 114 -3.34 7.29 13.09
N ARG A 115 -4.51 7.92 13.18
CA ARG A 115 -5.55 7.56 14.15
C ARG A 115 -6.69 6.92 13.37
N LEU A 116 -6.93 5.65 13.63
CA LEU A 116 -7.94 4.86 12.92
C LEU A 116 -9.12 4.59 13.88
N ILE A 117 -10.36 4.77 13.41
CA ILE A 117 -11.57 4.49 14.20
C ILE A 117 -12.33 3.34 13.55
N ASN A 118 -12.51 2.22 14.25
CA ASN A 118 -13.23 1.07 13.69
C ASN A 118 -14.70 1.46 13.54
N PRO A 119 -15.26 1.52 12.33
CA PRO A 119 -16.64 1.95 12.12
C PRO A 119 -17.67 0.86 12.44
N THR A 120 -17.23 -0.35 12.79
CA THR A 120 -18.09 -1.53 12.99
C THR A 120 -18.36 -1.80 14.47
N ASP A 121 -19.37 -2.61 14.74
CA ASP A 121 -19.69 -3.15 16.07
C ASP A 121 -18.95 -4.45 16.41
N GLU A 122 -18.02 -4.86 15.55
CA GLU A 122 -17.18 -6.04 15.72
C GLU A 122 -15.71 -5.66 15.85
N THR A 123 -14.95 -6.45 16.59
CA THR A 123 -13.50 -6.28 16.65
C THR A 123 -12.90 -6.79 15.35
N VAL A 124 -12.05 -5.98 14.71
CA VAL A 124 -11.25 -6.43 13.57
C VAL A 124 -9.97 -7.07 14.11
N GLU A 125 -9.79 -8.35 13.80
CA GLU A 125 -8.55 -9.08 14.01
C GLU A 125 -7.74 -9.03 12.71
N SER A 126 -6.41 -8.85 12.81
CA SER A 126 -5.52 -8.82 11.65
C SER A 126 -5.95 -7.80 10.58
N ALA A 127 -6.02 -6.52 10.96
CA ALA A 127 -6.26 -5.48 9.96
C ALA A 127 -5.01 -5.32 9.07
N ARG A 128 -5.22 -5.06 7.78
CA ARG A 128 -4.16 -4.62 6.87
C ARG A 128 -4.32 -3.13 6.57
N VAL A 129 -3.24 -2.37 6.77
CA VAL A 129 -3.18 -0.93 6.46
C VAL A 129 -2.17 -0.71 5.36
N GLY A 130 -2.64 -0.40 4.15
CA GLY A 130 -1.77 0.07 3.06
C GLY A 130 -1.59 1.58 3.14
N VAL A 131 -0.37 2.09 2.97
CA VAL A 131 -0.08 3.53 3.07
C VAL A 131 0.45 4.06 1.74
N VAL A 132 -0.13 5.15 1.27
CA VAL A 132 0.34 5.91 0.10
C VAL A 132 0.74 7.31 0.54
N CYS A 133 1.93 7.76 0.15
CA CYS A 133 2.45 9.08 0.46
C CYS A 133 2.60 9.93 -0.80
N TYR A 134 2.12 11.16 -0.73
CA TYR A 134 2.03 12.08 -1.86
C TYR A 134 2.92 13.30 -1.65
N ASN A 135 3.48 13.82 -2.73
CA ASN A 135 4.10 15.14 -2.73
C ASN A 135 3.04 16.27 -2.79
N ALA A 136 3.46 17.53 -2.82
CA ALA A 136 2.56 18.68 -2.91
C ALA A 136 1.88 18.84 -4.28
N GLY A 137 2.43 18.22 -5.33
CA GLY A 137 1.86 18.15 -6.67
C GLY A 137 0.76 17.09 -6.82
N GLY A 138 0.65 16.18 -5.84
CA GLY A 138 -0.31 15.08 -5.86
C GLY A 138 0.25 13.76 -6.40
N ASP A 139 1.54 13.68 -6.74
CA ASP A 139 2.14 12.42 -7.21
C ASP A 139 2.50 11.51 -6.02
N ILE A 140 2.33 10.20 -6.20
CA ILE A 140 2.85 9.19 -5.27
C ILE A 140 4.38 9.23 -5.24
N ILE A 141 4.93 9.44 -4.05
CA ILE A 141 6.39 9.44 -3.81
C ILE A 141 6.85 8.32 -2.88
N GLY A 142 6.02 7.29 -2.71
CA GLY A 142 6.28 6.12 -1.88
C GLY A 142 5.16 5.83 -0.90
N GLY A 143 5.46 5.02 0.11
CA GLY A 143 4.45 4.48 1.02
C GLY A 143 4.97 3.30 1.81
N GLY A 144 4.07 2.40 2.21
CA GLY A 144 4.39 1.22 3.00
C GLY A 144 3.13 0.48 3.44
N SER A 145 3.25 -0.33 4.48
CA SER A 145 2.12 -1.03 5.10
C SER A 145 2.34 -1.27 6.59
N ASP A 146 1.26 -1.51 7.31
CA ASP A 146 1.26 -1.96 8.70
C ASP A 146 0.11 -2.97 8.93
N TYR A 147 0.23 -3.79 9.97
CA TYR A 147 -0.68 -4.88 10.28
C TYR A 147 -1.10 -4.83 11.75
N PRO A 148 -2.08 -3.97 12.12
CA PRO A 148 -2.57 -3.92 13.48
C PRO A 148 -3.24 -5.24 13.88
N ASP A 149 -2.74 -5.87 14.94
CA ASP A 149 -3.25 -7.18 15.40
C ASP A 149 -4.72 -7.13 15.85
N LEU A 150 -5.12 -6.04 16.51
CA LEU A 150 -6.44 -5.92 17.14
C LEU A 150 -6.97 -4.50 17.07
N TRP A 151 -8.15 -4.34 16.48
CA TRP A 151 -8.85 -3.06 16.39
C TRP A 151 -10.26 -3.18 16.99
N PRO A 152 -10.47 -2.75 18.25
CA PRO A 152 -11.72 -2.95 18.96
C PRO A 152 -12.93 -2.36 18.24
N ALA A 153 -14.09 -3.01 18.37
CA ALA A 153 -15.37 -2.49 17.91
C ALA A 153 -15.61 -1.03 18.36
N ASN A 154 -15.97 -0.15 17.42
CA ASN A 154 -16.14 1.30 17.65
C ASN A 154 -14.94 1.99 18.33
N GLY A 155 -13.77 1.35 18.32
CA GLY A 155 -12.58 1.77 19.04
C GLY A 155 -11.61 2.56 18.17
N GLU A 156 -10.77 3.37 18.82
CA GLU A 156 -9.67 4.07 18.17
C GLU A 156 -8.35 3.34 18.42
N ILE A 157 -7.53 3.20 17.39
CA ILE A 157 -6.13 2.78 17.49
C ILE A 157 -5.20 3.82 16.87
N VAL A 158 -3.93 3.78 17.28
CA VAL A 158 -2.86 4.56 16.68
C VAL A 158 -1.95 3.60 15.93
N VAL A 159 -1.71 3.90 14.66
CA VAL A 159 -0.79 3.13 13.79
C VAL A 159 0.39 4.00 13.43
N GLU A 160 1.59 3.44 13.54
CA GLU A 160 2.87 4.09 13.25
C GLU A 160 3.56 3.32 12.12
N ALA A 161 3.05 3.51 10.89
CA ALA A 161 3.47 2.76 9.73
C ALA A 161 4.85 3.19 9.25
N SER A 162 5.72 2.21 8.98
CA SER A 162 7.01 2.45 8.32
C SER A 162 6.80 2.76 6.84
N ILE A 163 7.44 3.82 6.34
CA ILE A 163 7.29 4.30 4.97
C ILE A 163 8.63 4.55 4.29
N THR A 164 8.75 4.21 3.01
CA THR A 164 9.90 4.62 2.18
C THR A 164 9.43 5.65 1.17
N THR A 165 10.10 6.82 1.10
CA THR A 165 9.68 7.94 0.23
C THR A 165 10.86 8.66 -0.44
N SER A 166 10.66 9.13 -1.67
CA SER A 166 11.67 9.84 -2.51
C SER A 166 11.79 11.35 -2.18
N GLY A 167 11.37 11.78 -0.99
CA GLY A 167 11.35 13.18 -0.60
C GLY A 167 10.50 13.42 0.65
N LYS A 168 10.16 14.67 0.94
CA LYS A 168 9.23 15.00 2.02
C LYS A 168 7.79 14.84 1.54
N PRO A 169 6.98 13.94 2.13
CA PRO A 169 5.56 13.87 1.80
C PRO A 169 4.83 15.13 2.27
N ALA A 170 3.90 15.60 1.46
CA ALA A 170 2.93 16.62 1.86
C ALA A 170 1.80 15.99 2.69
N LYS A 171 1.42 14.74 2.36
CA LYS A 171 0.45 13.93 3.10
C LYS A 171 0.74 12.45 2.86
N CYS A 172 0.26 11.61 3.78
CA CYS A 172 0.10 10.18 3.55
C CYS A 172 -1.34 9.77 3.88
N ILE A 173 -1.85 8.77 3.19
CA ILE A 173 -3.20 8.23 3.36
C ILE A 173 -3.07 6.74 3.68
N ALA A 174 -3.71 6.31 4.76
CA ALA A 174 -3.86 4.92 5.15
C ALA A 174 -5.18 4.39 4.60
N HIS A 175 -5.13 3.25 3.91
CA HIS A 175 -6.27 2.46 3.44
C HIS A 175 -6.36 1.22 4.31
N ALA A 176 -7.33 1.20 5.23
CA ALA A 176 -7.51 0.10 6.15
C ALA A 176 -8.50 -0.92 5.58
N ARG A 177 -8.20 -2.20 5.75
CA ARG A 177 -9.07 -3.31 5.37
C ARG A 177 -8.88 -4.51 6.28
N HIS A 178 -9.79 -5.47 6.16
CA HIS A 178 -9.59 -6.81 6.71
C HIS A 178 -8.51 -7.52 5.90
N GLU A 179 -7.65 -8.28 6.58
CA GLU A 179 -6.82 -9.28 5.92
C GLU A 179 -7.71 -10.52 5.67
N GLY A 180 -8.11 -10.76 4.41
CA GLY A 180 -8.76 -12.02 4.06
C GLY A 180 -7.71 -13.12 3.92
N LEU A 181 -8.00 -14.29 4.47
CA LEU A 181 -7.09 -15.44 4.57
C LEU A 181 -7.30 -16.46 3.44
#